data_AF-A0A0M6Y4A5-F1
#
_entry.id   AF-A0A0M6Y4A5-F1
#
_cell.length_a   1.000
_cell.length_b   1.000
_cell.length_c   1.000
_cell.angle_alpha   90.00
_cell.angle_beta   90.00
_cell.angle_gamma   90.00
#
_symmetry.space_group_name_H-M   'P 1'
#
loop_
_entity.id
_entity.type
_entity.pdbx_description
1 polymer ?
#
loop_
_entity_poly.entity_id
_entity_poly.type
_entity_poly.pdbx_seq_one_letter_code
_entity_poly.pdbx_strand_id
1 'polypeptide(L)'
;MLGKMFKSLFGSSGDGNKGASKATTVDYDGYLIVAQPQLSNGQWQVSGRIEKQVGETTKVHTFIRADTLPDEEAAANEMIRKAKLMIDQVGDSIFD
;
A
#
# COMPACT_ATOMS: atom_id res chain seq x y z
N MET A 1 16.83 27.18 -17.19
CA MET A 1 15.46 26.95 -16.66
C MET A 1 15.14 25.48 -16.85
N LEU A 2 15.54 24.65 -15.89
CA LEU A 2 15.50 23.20 -15.96
C LEU A 2 14.74 22.71 -14.73
N GLY A 3 13.63 21.99 -14.92
CA GLY A 3 12.93 21.39 -13.78
C GLY A 3 11.42 21.31 -13.93
N LYS A 4 10.93 20.65 -14.99
CA LYS A 4 9.57 20.09 -15.02
C LYS A 4 9.58 18.77 -15.78
N MET A 5 10.32 17.81 -15.24
CA MET A 5 10.29 16.42 -15.67
C MET A 5 10.32 15.60 -14.39
N PHE A 6 9.16 15.33 -13.80
CA PHE A 6 8.85 14.17 -12.95
C PHE A 6 7.34 14.25 -12.65
N LYS A 7 6.56 14.24 -13.73
CA LYS A 7 5.12 14.12 -13.71
C LYS A 7 4.81 12.64 -13.84
N SER A 8 4.39 12.05 -12.74
CA SER A 8 3.34 11.03 -12.72
C SER A 8 3.54 9.86 -13.70
N LEU A 9 4.53 9.01 -13.45
CA LEU A 9 4.65 7.67 -14.06
C LEU A 9 5.28 6.65 -13.10
N PHE A 10 4.77 6.55 -11.87
CA PHE A 10 5.02 5.37 -11.04
C PHE A 10 3.69 4.91 -10.44
N GLY A 11 3.27 3.71 -10.83
CA GLY A 11 1.98 3.14 -10.44
C GLY A 11 1.25 2.39 -11.56
N SER A 12 1.97 1.79 -12.51
CA SER A 12 1.39 0.78 -13.41
C SER A 12 2.43 -0.29 -13.70
N SER A 13 2.58 -1.23 -12.77
CA SER A 13 3.11 -2.56 -13.04
C SER A 13 2.33 -3.55 -12.19
N GLY A 14 1.61 -4.45 -12.86
CA GLY A 14 0.72 -5.43 -12.23
C GLY A 14 -0.30 -5.97 -13.23
N ASP A 15 0.19 -6.68 -14.24
CA ASP A 15 -0.58 -7.45 -15.21
C ASP A 15 -1.42 -8.54 -14.52
N GLY A 16 -2.68 -8.69 -14.96
CA GLY A 16 -3.53 -9.88 -14.80
C GLY A 16 -3.76 -10.52 -13.42
N ASN A 17 -4.82 -10.11 -12.72
CA ASN A 17 -5.73 -11.10 -12.09
C ASN A 17 -7.13 -10.51 -11.85
N LYS A 18 -8.17 -11.24 -12.25
CA LYS A 18 -9.58 -10.92 -11.99
C LYS A 18 -9.81 -10.97 -10.47
N GLY A 19 -9.99 -9.80 -9.82
CA GLY A 19 -10.35 -9.72 -8.40
C GLY A 19 -9.71 -8.59 -7.59
N ALA A 20 -8.92 -7.70 -8.21
CA ALA A 20 -8.32 -6.58 -7.49
C ALA A 20 -9.40 -5.54 -7.08
N SER A 21 -9.53 -5.33 -5.76
CA SER A 21 -10.26 -4.21 -5.15
C SER A 21 -9.80 -2.85 -5.65
N LYS A 22 -10.60 -1.82 -5.40
CA LYS A 22 -10.14 -0.44 -5.54
C LYS A 22 -9.01 -0.19 -4.55
N ALA A 23 -7.83 0.12 -5.07
CA ALA A 23 -6.71 0.52 -4.25
C ALA A 23 -7.02 1.88 -3.59
N THR A 24 -6.93 1.94 -2.27
CA THR A 24 -7.03 3.17 -1.48
C THR A 24 -5.65 3.62 -1.07
N THR A 25 -5.27 4.84 -1.45
CA THR A 25 -3.93 5.38 -1.22
C THR A 25 -3.97 6.53 -0.22
N VAL A 26 -3.06 6.52 0.76
CA VAL A 26 -2.96 7.53 1.82
C VAL A 26 -1.50 7.87 2.06
N ASP A 27 -1.17 9.16 2.01
CA ASP A 27 0.11 9.68 2.49
C ASP A 27 0.14 9.75 4.02
N TYR A 28 1.22 9.27 4.63
CA TYR A 28 1.41 9.29 6.07
C TYR A 28 2.89 9.38 6.41
N ASP A 29 3.30 10.45 7.09
CA ASP A 29 4.69 10.66 7.57
C ASP A 29 5.79 10.48 6.51
N GLY A 30 5.52 10.88 5.27
CA GLY A 30 6.45 10.70 4.15
C GLY A 30 6.48 9.28 3.55
N TYR A 31 5.59 8.41 4.00
CA TYR A 31 5.29 7.10 3.40
C TYR A 31 4.00 7.19 2.59
N LEU A 32 3.92 6.38 1.54
CA LEU A 32 2.72 6.16 0.75
C LEU A 32 2.14 4.79 1.08
N ILE A 33 0.98 4.77 1.73
CA ILE A 33 0.28 3.54 2.07
C ILE A 33 -0.72 3.26 0.95
N VAL A 34 -0.62 2.08 0.32
CA VAL A 34 -1.54 1.64 -0.72
C VAL A 34 -2.26 0.39 -0.24
N ALA A 35 -3.46 0.57 0.32
CA ALA A 35 -4.35 -0.51 0.70
C ALA A 35 -5.01 -1.11 -0.54
N GLN A 36 -4.88 -2.42 -0.70
CA GLN A 36 -5.44 -3.15 -1.82
C GLN A 36 -5.95 -4.52 -1.34
N PRO A 37 -7.08 -4.56 -0.63
CA PRO A 37 -7.66 -5.80 -0.13
C PRO A 37 -7.89 -6.83 -1.22
N GLN A 38 -7.63 -8.11 -0.96
CA GLN A 38 -7.86 -9.16 -1.96
C GLN A 38 -9.04 -10.03 -1.54
N LEU A 39 -9.96 -10.31 -2.47
CA LEU A 39 -11.05 -11.23 -2.20
C LEU A 39 -10.52 -12.67 -2.12
N SER A 40 -10.64 -13.29 -0.96
CA SER A 40 -10.21 -14.65 -0.66
C SER A 40 -11.33 -15.38 0.09
N ASN A 41 -11.82 -16.48 -0.49
CA ASN A 41 -12.90 -17.31 0.10
C ASN A 41 -14.16 -16.53 0.49
N GLY A 42 -14.53 -15.50 -0.30
CA GLY A 42 -15.70 -14.66 -0.03
C GLY A 42 -15.51 -13.61 1.07
N GLN A 43 -14.27 -13.44 1.56
CA GLN A 43 -13.91 -12.37 2.48
C GLN A 43 -12.73 -11.56 1.93
N TRP A 44 -12.58 -10.33 2.38
CA TRP A 44 -11.54 -9.40 1.94
C TRP A 44 -10.35 -9.46 2.88
N GLN A 45 -9.22 -9.94 2.36
CA GLN A 45 -7.96 -9.97 3.07
C GLN A 45 -7.43 -8.55 3.31
N VAL A 46 -6.94 -8.29 4.51
CA VAL A 46 -6.25 -7.03 4.84
C VAL A 46 -4.87 -7.05 4.20
N SER A 47 -4.76 -6.47 3.00
CA SER A 47 -3.54 -6.49 2.19
C SER A 47 -3.27 -5.17 1.48
N GLY A 48 -1.99 -4.94 1.16
CA GLY A 48 -1.53 -3.84 0.34
C GLY A 48 -0.02 -3.66 0.46
N ARG A 49 0.46 -2.42 0.38
CA ARG A 49 1.89 -2.10 0.47
C ARG A 49 2.15 -0.73 1.07
N ILE A 50 3.35 -0.55 1.59
CA ILE A 50 3.90 0.71 2.08
C ILE A 50 5.05 1.06 1.14
N GLU A 51 5.09 2.28 0.63
CA GLU A 51 6.14 2.77 -0.24
C GLU A 51 6.80 4.00 0.40
N LYS A 52 8.11 4.19 0.19
CA LYS A 52 8.81 5.41 0.57
C LYS A 52 9.86 5.75 -0.48
N GLN A 53 9.90 7.01 -0.91
CA GLN A 53 10.95 7.49 -1.78
C GLN A 53 12.21 7.81 -0.97
N VAL A 54 13.32 7.15 -1.31
CA VAL A 54 14.63 7.36 -0.69
C VAL A 54 15.62 7.72 -1.79
N GLY A 55 15.82 9.04 -1.98
CA GLY A 55 16.60 9.57 -3.09
C GLY A 55 15.92 9.30 -4.44
N GLU A 56 16.61 8.59 -5.33
CA GLU A 56 16.10 8.20 -6.66
C GLU A 56 15.37 6.84 -6.66
N THR A 57 15.36 6.14 -5.52
CA THR A 57 14.77 4.79 -5.42
C THR A 57 13.50 4.80 -4.57
N THR A 58 12.45 4.14 -5.04
CA THR A 58 11.26 3.84 -4.23
C THR A 58 11.47 2.50 -3.52
N LYS A 59 11.53 2.52 -2.19
CA LYS A 59 11.47 1.30 -1.38
C LYS A 59 10.00 0.88 -1.22
N VAL A 60 9.74 -0.42 -1.30
CA VAL A 60 8.39 -0.99 -1.22
C VAL A 60 8.40 -2.14 -0.23
N HIS A 61 7.45 -2.12 0.71
CA HIS A 61 7.18 -3.20 1.64
C HIS A 61 5.77 -3.74 1.41
N THR A 62 5.68 -5.03 1.08
CA THR A 62 4.39 -5.70 0.88
C THR A 62 3.79 -6.10 2.23
N PHE A 63 2.57 -5.64 2.48
CA PHE A 63 1.86 -5.88 3.73
C PHE A 63 0.67 -6.82 3.48
N ILE A 64 0.78 -8.07 3.94
CA ILE A 64 -0.28 -9.09 3.80
C ILE A 64 -0.57 -9.70 5.16
N ARG A 65 -1.84 -9.69 5.56
CA ARG A 65 -2.31 -10.28 6.82
C ARG A 65 -3.14 -11.53 6.55
N ALA A 66 -3.14 -12.47 7.50
CA ALA A 66 -4.09 -13.59 7.47
C ALA A 66 -5.52 -13.14 7.82
N ASP A 67 -5.66 -11.98 8.46
CA ASP A 67 -6.94 -11.39 8.83
C ASP A 67 -7.77 -11.04 7.58
N THR A 68 -9.04 -11.44 7.58
CA THR A 68 -10.03 -11.15 6.53
C THR A 68 -11.25 -10.46 7.13
N LEU A 69 -11.91 -9.60 6.35
CA LEU A 69 -13.12 -8.87 6.73
C LEU A 69 -14.23 -9.10 5.69
N PRO A 70 -15.52 -9.01 6.06
CA PRO A 70 -16.60 -9.24 5.10
C PRO A 70 -16.76 -8.10 4.07
N ASP A 71 -16.16 -6.95 4.31
CA ASP A 71 -16.29 -5.74 3.50
C ASP A 71 -14.92 -5.23 2.99
N GLU A 72 -14.90 -4.78 1.74
CA GLU A 72 -13.69 -4.30 1.05
C GLU A 72 -13.15 -3.02 1.69
N GLU A 73 -14.03 -2.06 1.99
CA GLU A 73 -13.67 -0.77 2.56
C GLU A 73 -13.19 -0.93 4.00
N ALA A 74 -13.84 -1.80 4.78
CA ALA A 74 -13.37 -2.16 6.11
C ALA A 74 -11.96 -2.77 6.07
N ALA A 75 -11.69 -3.67 5.11
CA ALA A 75 -10.37 -4.28 4.96
C ALA A 75 -9.31 -3.26 4.55
N ALA A 76 -9.65 -2.30 3.69
CA ALA A 76 -8.77 -1.21 3.30
C ALA A 76 -8.46 -0.28 4.48
N ASN A 77 -9.47 0.12 5.25
CA ASN A 77 -9.30 0.96 6.43
C ASN A 77 -8.45 0.29 7.51
N GLU A 78 -8.67 -1.01 7.75
CA GLU A 78 -7.86 -1.76 8.69
C GLU A 78 -6.41 -1.94 8.20
N MET A 79 -6.19 -2.12 6.89
CA MET A 79 -4.84 -2.12 6.30
C MET A 79 -4.15 -0.79 6.60
N ILE A 80 -4.80 0.34 6.29
CA ILE A 80 -4.23 1.68 6.48
C ILE A 80 -3.89 1.90 7.95
N ARG A 81 -4.81 1.56 8.86
CA ARG A 81 -4.60 1.71 10.30
C ARG A 81 -3.39 0.90 10.78
N LYS A 82 -3.26 -0.36 10.35
CA LYS A 82 -2.13 -1.21 10.72
C LYS A 82 -0.82 -0.73 10.10
N ALA A 83 -0.83 -0.26 8.86
CA ALA A 83 0.34 0.30 8.19
C ALA A 83 0.87 1.54 8.93
N LYS A 84 -0.02 2.45 9.37
CA LYS A 84 0.36 3.61 10.19
C LYS A 84 1.03 3.17 11.50
N LEU A 85 0.43 2.22 12.22
CA LEU A 85 1.02 1.70 13.45
C LEU A 85 2.40 1.05 13.22
N MET A 86 2.57 0.35 12.10
CA MET A 86 3.85 -0.26 11.74
C MET A 86 4.90 0.83 11.45
N ILE A 87 4.53 1.87 10.71
CA ILE A 87 5.39 3.03 10.46
C ILE A 87 5.78 3.71 11.78
N ASP A 88 4.83 3.94 12.68
CA ASP A 88 5.08 4.60 13.96
C ASP A 88 6.04 3.77 14.86
N GLN A 89 5.98 2.44 14.77
CA GLN A 89 6.77 1.53 15.62
C GLN A 89 8.13 1.17 15.04
N VAL A 90 8.21 0.96 13.72
CA VAL A 90 9.38 0.39 13.03
C VAL A 90 10.05 1.40 12.11
N GLY A 91 9.31 2.38 11.59
CA GLY A 91 9.82 3.42 10.70
C GLY A 91 10.48 2.85 9.45
N ASP A 92 11.69 3.32 9.14
CA ASP A 92 12.39 2.93 7.91
C ASP A 92 12.90 1.49 7.91
N SER A 93 13.01 0.85 9.06
CA SER A 93 13.41 -0.56 9.16
C SER A 93 12.39 -1.54 8.59
N ILE A 94 11.22 -1.06 8.17
CA ILE A 94 10.23 -1.84 7.42
C ILE A 94 10.80 -2.29 6.06
N PHE A 95 11.77 -1.57 5.51
CA PHE A 95 12.34 -1.82 4.19
C PHE A 95 13.73 -2.46 4.18
N ASP A 96 14.17 -2.95 5.34
CA ASP A 96 15.45 -3.66 5.48
C ASP A 96 15.31 -5.17 5.20
#